data_AF-A0A0S6WV31-F1
#
_entry.id   AF-A0A0S6WV31-F1
#
_cell.length_a   1.000
_cell.length_b   1.000
_cell.length_c   1.000
_cell.angle_alpha   90.00
_cell.angle_beta   90.00
_cell.angle_gamma   90.00
#
_symmetry.space_group_name_H-M   'P 1'
#
loop_
_entity.id
_entity.type
_entity.pdbx_description
1 polymer ?
#
loop_
_entity_poly.entity_id
_entity_poly.type
_entity_poly.pdbx_seq_one_letter_code
_entity_poly.pdbx_strand_id
1 'polypeptide(L)'
;MGKPGVSVGPVISLPIFQGGRLKGTLALRKSEQREAALVYQKAVVEALNDVDNALVSYADIQAQRDRLAREVGQDRTALAAARDMYREGAVGLLDVTLAQATLLEGEDRLALSETAVRGGLVRLYKALGGGWEAADAAPHNTLTKEAE
;
A
#
# COMPACT_ATOMS: atom_id res chain seq x y z
N MET A 1 16.35 -76.18 20.72
CA MET A 1 16.77 -74.92 20.06
C MET A 1 15.59 -74.38 19.27
N GLY A 2 14.73 -73.57 19.89
CA GLY A 2 13.54 -73.01 19.24
C GLY A 2 13.87 -71.72 18.48
N LYS A 3 13.46 -71.61 17.21
CA LYS A 3 13.62 -70.38 16.43
C LYS A 3 12.43 -69.45 16.69
N PRO A 4 12.63 -68.17 17.01
CA PRO A 4 11.53 -67.21 17.11
C PRO A 4 11.00 -66.90 15.70
N GLY A 5 9.72 -67.14 15.47
CA GLY A 5 9.02 -66.71 14.26
C GLY A 5 8.62 -65.24 14.38
N VAL A 6 8.95 -64.43 13.37
CA VAL A 6 8.51 -63.03 13.26
C VAL A 6 7.15 -63.01 12.57
N SER A 7 6.16 -62.40 13.21
CA SER A 7 4.82 -62.18 12.67
C SER A 7 4.68 -60.71 12.28
N VAL A 8 4.41 -60.44 11.00
CA VAL A 8 4.03 -59.12 10.48
C VAL A 8 2.60 -59.23 9.95
N GLY A 9 1.70 -58.45 10.50
CA GLY A 9 0.30 -58.40 10.09
C GLY A 9 -0.26 -56.98 10.24
N PRO A 10 -1.24 -56.58 9.40
CA PRO A 10 -1.81 -55.24 9.45
C PRO A 10 -2.64 -55.05 10.72
N VAL A 11 -2.38 -53.96 11.46
CA VAL A 11 -3.21 -53.55 12.60
C VAL A 11 -4.28 -52.59 12.10
N ILE A 12 -5.55 -53.01 12.16
CA ILE A 12 -6.71 -52.15 11.86
C ILE A 12 -7.30 -51.66 13.19
N SER A 13 -7.22 -50.36 13.45
CA SER A 13 -7.78 -49.73 14.64
C SER A 13 -9.00 -48.90 14.25
N LEU A 14 -10.20 -49.41 14.59
CA LEU A 14 -11.46 -48.70 14.37
C LEU A 14 -12.03 -48.26 15.73
N PRO A 15 -11.93 -46.98 16.10
CA PRO A 15 -12.36 -46.53 17.41
C PRO A 15 -13.89 -46.40 17.49
N ILE A 16 -14.55 -47.37 18.14
CA ILE A 16 -16.02 -47.43 18.22
C ILE A 16 -16.58 -46.47 19.30
N PHE A 17 -15.84 -46.24 20.40
CA PHE A 17 -16.25 -45.34 21.49
C PHE A 17 -15.08 -44.47 21.96
N GLN A 18 -15.07 -43.18 21.58
CA GLN A 18 -14.11 -42.18 22.09
C GLN A 18 -14.79 -41.03 22.86
N GLY A 19 -15.97 -41.26 23.43
CA GLY A 19 -16.67 -40.24 24.24
C GLY A 19 -16.95 -38.91 23.51
N GLY A 20 -17.06 -38.93 22.17
CA GLY A 20 -17.27 -37.71 21.37
C GLY A 20 -15.99 -36.98 20.93
N ARG A 21 -14.78 -37.43 21.31
CA ARG A 21 -13.50 -36.79 20.91
C ARG A 21 -13.35 -36.59 19.41
N LEU A 22 -13.66 -37.60 18.58
CA LEU A 22 -13.67 -37.48 17.12
C LEU A 22 -14.62 -36.39 16.61
N LYS A 23 -15.81 -36.27 17.22
CA LYS A 23 -16.78 -35.21 16.89
C LYS A 23 -16.28 -33.84 17.33
N GLY A 24 -15.65 -33.75 18.51
CA GLY A 24 -15.03 -32.52 19.01
C GLY A 24 -13.88 -32.04 18.15
N THR A 25 -12.97 -32.93 17.74
CA THR A 25 -11.89 -32.60 16.80
C THR A 25 -12.44 -32.19 15.44
N LEU A 26 -13.47 -32.87 14.91
CA LEU A 26 -14.12 -32.46 13.67
C LEU A 26 -14.76 -31.06 13.79
N ALA A 27 -15.41 -30.77 14.91
CA ALA A 27 -15.99 -29.46 15.17
C ALA A 27 -14.91 -28.37 15.25
N LEU A 28 -13.79 -28.65 15.92
CA LEU A 28 -12.63 -27.76 15.98
C LEU A 28 -12.06 -27.49 14.59
N ARG A 29 -11.77 -28.54 13.80
CA ARG A 29 -11.27 -28.41 12.42
C ARG A 29 -12.22 -27.62 11.52
N LYS A 30 -13.54 -27.83 11.66
CA LYS A 30 -14.55 -27.04 10.95
C LYS A 30 -14.55 -25.58 11.38
N SER A 31 -14.30 -25.30 12.66
CA SER A 31 -14.17 -23.94 13.17
C SER A 31 -12.92 -23.25 12.63
N GLU A 32 -11.76 -23.92 12.67
CA GLU A 32 -10.50 -23.43 12.08
C GLU A 32 -10.65 -23.13 10.59
N GLN A 33 -11.37 -23.99 9.85
CA GLN A 33 -11.65 -23.75 8.43
C GLN A 33 -12.51 -22.50 8.20
N ARG A 34 -13.55 -22.27 9.03
CA ARG A 34 -14.38 -21.07 8.95
C ARG A 34 -13.58 -19.82 9.30
N GLU A 35 -12.71 -19.90 10.30
CA GLU A 35 -11.82 -18.81 10.68
C GLU A 35 -10.87 -18.46 9.53
N ALA A 36 -10.22 -19.45 8.91
CA ALA A 36 -9.37 -19.23 7.75
C ALA A 36 -10.12 -18.57 6.57
N ALA A 37 -11.36 -18.99 6.32
CA ALA A 37 -12.20 -18.38 5.28
C ALA A 37 -12.54 -16.92 5.59
N LEU A 38 -12.83 -16.59 6.85
CA LEU A 38 -13.08 -15.22 7.30
C LEU A 38 -11.83 -14.35 7.21
N VAL A 39 -10.66 -14.88 7.58
CA VAL A 39 -9.37 -14.19 7.45
C VAL A 39 -9.08 -13.87 5.99
N TYR A 40 -9.30 -14.84 5.09
CA TYR A 40 -9.16 -14.62 3.66
C TYR A 40 -10.11 -13.53 3.15
N GLN A 41 -11.39 -13.61 3.51
CA GLN A 41 -12.37 -12.59 3.11
C GLN A 41 -11.98 -11.20 3.60
N LYS A 42 -11.52 -11.10 4.85
CA LYS A 42 -11.04 -9.84 5.44
C LYS A 42 -9.86 -9.29 4.65
N ALA A 43 -8.84 -10.11 4.37
CA ALA A 43 -7.67 -9.68 3.61
C ALA A 43 -8.03 -9.16 2.21
N VAL A 44 -8.98 -9.80 1.53
CA VAL A 44 -9.46 -9.35 0.21
C VAL A 44 -10.18 -8.00 0.30
N VAL A 45 -11.03 -7.80 1.30
CA VAL A 45 -11.73 -6.52 1.50
C VAL A 45 -10.76 -5.40 1.89
N GLU A 46 -9.77 -5.69 2.75
CA GLU A 46 -8.73 -4.74 3.11
C GLU A 46 -7.90 -4.33 1.89
N ALA A 47 -7.47 -5.29 1.07
CA ALA A 47 -6.72 -5.00 -0.16
C ALA A 47 -7.52 -4.13 -1.14
N LEU A 48 -8.83 -4.37 -1.30
CA LEU A 48 -9.68 -3.53 -2.15
C LEU A 48 -9.77 -2.09 -1.61
N ASN A 49 -9.99 -1.94 -0.30
CA ASN A 49 -10.03 -0.62 0.34
C ASN A 49 -8.69 0.13 0.18
N ASP A 50 -7.56 -0.56 0.30
CA ASP A 50 -6.23 0.05 0.13
C ASP A 50 -6.01 0.58 -1.28
N VAL A 51 -6.48 -0.15 -2.30
CA VAL A 51 -6.43 0.30 -3.70
C VAL A 51 -7.34 1.49 -3.93
N ASP A 52 -8.57 1.46 -3.44
CA ASP A 52 -9.53 2.56 -3.57
C ASP A 52 -9.00 3.84 -2.89
N ASN A 53 -8.47 3.71 -1.67
CA ASN A 53 -7.86 4.80 -0.93
C ASN A 53 -6.66 5.39 -1.68
N ALA A 54 -5.81 4.55 -2.27
CA ALA A 54 -4.66 5.01 -3.04
C ALA A 54 -5.08 5.73 -4.33
N LEU A 55 -6.12 5.24 -5.02
CA LEU A 55 -6.67 5.87 -6.23
C LEU A 55 -7.28 7.23 -5.94
N VAL A 56 -8.15 7.33 -4.93
CA VAL A 56 -8.78 8.59 -4.53
C VAL A 56 -7.71 9.59 -4.08
N SER A 57 -6.77 9.17 -3.23
CA SER A 57 -5.66 10.03 -2.80
C SER A 57 -4.84 10.54 -3.97
N TYR A 58 -4.54 9.69 -4.96
CA TYR A 58 -3.80 10.11 -6.15
C TYR A 58 -4.59 11.13 -7.00
N ALA A 59 -5.88 10.90 -7.20
CA ALA A 59 -6.75 11.82 -7.93
C ALA A 59 -6.84 13.20 -7.25
N ASP A 60 -6.98 13.22 -5.92
CA ASP A 60 -7.05 14.46 -5.13
C ASP A 60 -5.74 15.27 -5.22
N ILE A 61 -4.59 14.59 -5.12
CA ILE A 61 -3.28 15.24 -5.24
C ILE A 61 -3.08 15.82 -6.65
N GLN A 62 -3.49 15.11 -7.70
CA GLN A 62 -3.49 15.62 -9.08
C GLN A 62 -4.36 16.87 -9.22
N ALA A 63 -5.60 16.83 -8.71
CA ALA A 63 -6.51 17.97 -8.74
C ALA A 63 -5.94 19.18 -7.96
N GLN A 64 -5.26 18.94 -6.84
CA GLN A 64 -4.57 19.98 -6.07
C GLN A 64 -3.42 20.60 -6.86
N ARG A 65 -2.57 19.78 -7.50
CA ARG A 65 -1.47 20.23 -8.35
C ARG A 65 -1.97 21.13 -9.47
N ASP A 66 -3.06 20.76 -10.12
CA ASP A 66 -3.63 21.57 -11.21
C ASP A 66 -4.23 22.89 -10.73
N ARG A 67 -4.78 22.94 -9.51
CA ARG A 67 -5.21 24.21 -8.87
C ARG A 67 -4.02 25.11 -8.60
N LEU A 68 -2.95 24.58 -8.00
CA LEU A 68 -1.72 25.32 -7.72
C LEU A 68 -1.04 25.83 -9.00
N ALA A 69 -1.05 25.03 -10.08
CA ALA A 69 -0.51 25.45 -11.36
C ALA A 69 -1.27 26.67 -11.95
N ARG A 70 -2.60 26.72 -11.75
CA ARG A 70 -3.41 27.89 -12.13
C ARG A 70 -3.13 29.10 -11.25
N GLU A 71 -2.99 28.91 -9.94
CA GLU A 71 -2.65 29.96 -8.98
C GLU A 71 -1.31 30.62 -9.34
N VAL A 72 -0.25 29.82 -9.57
CA VAL A 72 1.04 30.31 -10.04
C VAL A 72 0.93 31.08 -11.36
N GLY A 73 0.06 30.65 -12.28
CA GLY A 73 -0.21 31.39 -13.51
C GLY A 73 -0.83 32.78 -13.27
N GLN A 74 -1.71 32.89 -12.27
CA GLN A 74 -2.29 34.17 -11.84
C GLN A 74 -1.25 35.04 -11.13
N ASP A 75 -0.42 34.47 -10.27
CA ASP A 75 0.65 35.20 -9.57
C ASP A 75 1.69 35.77 -10.54
N ARG A 76 2.04 35.03 -11.60
CA ARG A 76 2.90 35.55 -12.68
C ARG A 76 2.28 36.75 -13.38
N THR A 77 0.97 36.70 -13.60
CA THR A 77 0.22 37.81 -14.22
C THR A 77 0.20 39.02 -13.28
N ALA A 78 -0.03 38.81 -11.98
CA ALA A 78 0.00 39.85 -10.97
C ALA A 78 1.38 40.51 -10.85
N LEU A 79 2.46 39.72 -10.88
CA LEU A 79 3.82 40.24 -10.89
C LEU A 79 4.12 41.07 -12.15
N ALA A 80 3.64 40.64 -13.31
CA ALA A 80 3.79 41.42 -14.54
C ALA A 80 3.10 42.79 -14.42
N ALA A 81 1.85 42.80 -13.94
CA ALA A 81 1.10 44.03 -13.71
C ALA A 81 1.78 44.95 -12.67
N ALA A 82 2.28 44.41 -11.56
CA ALA A 82 3.02 45.18 -10.55
C ALA A 82 4.29 45.83 -11.14
N ARG A 83 5.01 45.11 -12.02
CA ARG A 83 6.19 45.63 -12.72
C ARG A 83 5.84 46.73 -13.72
N ASP A 84 4.71 46.63 -14.42
CA ASP A 84 4.22 47.67 -15.32
C ASP A 84 3.86 48.93 -14.52
N MET A 85 3.07 48.80 -13.46
CA MET A 85 2.70 49.91 -12.59
C MET A 85 3.92 50.57 -11.92
N TYR A 86 4.95 49.79 -11.55
CA TYR A 86 6.18 50.33 -10.99
C TYR A 86 6.96 51.16 -12.02
N ARG A 87 7.01 50.70 -13.28
CA ARG A 87 7.62 51.46 -14.39
C ARG A 87 6.87 52.76 -14.68
N GLU A 88 5.55 52.76 -14.50
CA GLU A 88 4.70 53.95 -14.63
C GLU A 88 4.74 54.86 -13.39
N GLY A 89 5.39 54.43 -12.30
CA GLY A 89 5.47 55.17 -11.04
C GLY A 89 4.19 55.13 -10.20
N ALA A 90 3.23 54.27 -10.54
CA ALA A 90 1.95 54.14 -9.85
C ALA A 90 2.04 53.34 -8.54
N VAL A 91 3.05 52.47 -8.41
CA VAL A 91 3.30 51.64 -7.21
C VAL A 91 4.78 51.69 -6.82
N GLY A 92 5.09 51.32 -5.58
CA GLY A 92 6.47 51.28 -5.08
C GLY A 92 7.19 49.97 -5.44
N LEU A 93 8.51 49.95 -5.27
CA LEU A 93 9.31 48.72 -5.43
C LEU A 93 8.85 47.61 -4.47
N LEU A 94 8.36 48.00 -3.28
CA LEU A 94 7.84 47.06 -2.28
C LEU A 94 6.68 46.22 -2.83
N ASP A 95 5.80 46.80 -3.64
CA ASP A 95 4.65 46.08 -4.23
C ASP A 95 5.12 45.02 -5.23
N VAL A 96 6.18 45.32 -6.00
CA VAL A 96 6.82 44.34 -6.89
C VAL A 96 7.46 43.22 -6.10
N THR A 97 8.20 43.54 -5.04
CA THR A 97 8.85 42.53 -4.19
C THR A 97 7.83 41.65 -3.46
N LEU A 98 6.71 42.22 -3.02
CA LEU A 98 5.61 41.45 -2.43
C LEU A 98 5.02 40.48 -3.46
N ALA A 99 4.73 40.95 -4.68
CA ALA A 99 4.25 40.08 -5.76
C ALA A 99 5.26 38.98 -6.14
N GLN A 100 6.56 39.26 -6.09
CA GLN A 100 7.61 38.25 -6.29
C GLN A 100 7.61 37.21 -5.16
N ALA A 101 7.46 37.63 -3.91
CA ALA A 101 7.41 36.73 -2.76
C ALA A 101 6.18 35.80 -2.84
N THR A 102 5.01 36.33 -3.20
CA THR A 102 3.80 35.53 -3.41
C THR A 102 3.98 34.50 -4.52
N LEU A 103 4.54 34.90 -5.67
CA LEU A 103 4.82 33.98 -6.76
C LEU A 103 5.77 32.85 -6.33
N LEU A 104 6.85 33.19 -5.62
CA LEU A 104 7.82 32.21 -5.14
C LEU A 104 7.16 31.20 -4.19
N GLU A 105 6.34 31.68 -3.25
CA GLU A 105 5.61 30.79 -2.34
C GLU A 105 4.65 29.85 -3.09
N GLY A 106 3.96 30.35 -4.12
CA GLY A 106 3.10 29.55 -4.99
C GLY A 106 3.88 28.48 -5.76
N GLU A 107 5.05 28.84 -6.31
CA GLU A 107 5.94 27.91 -7.03
C GLU A 107 6.50 26.82 -6.11
N ASP A 108 6.87 27.15 -4.87
CA ASP A 108 7.28 26.19 -3.86
C ASP A 108 6.15 25.20 -3.51
N ARG A 109 4.93 25.72 -3.30
CA ARG A 109 3.74 24.87 -3.06
C ARG A 109 3.46 23.94 -4.23
N LEU A 110 3.59 24.43 -5.47
CA LEU A 110 3.43 23.60 -6.67
C LEU A 110 4.50 22.50 -6.73
N ALA A 111 5.77 22.81 -6.48
CA ALA A 111 6.87 21.84 -6.49
C ALA A 111 6.68 20.72 -5.45
N LEU A 112 6.22 21.07 -4.24
CA LEU A 112 5.86 20.09 -3.21
C LEU A 112 4.70 19.20 -3.66
N SER A 113 3.69 19.78 -4.31
CA SER A 113 2.55 19.02 -4.85
C SER A 113 2.96 18.06 -5.96
N GLU A 114 3.86 18.46 -6.87
CA GLU A 114 4.39 17.58 -7.91
C GLU A 114 5.18 16.40 -7.31
N THR A 115 5.93 16.64 -6.23
CA THR A 115 6.60 15.59 -5.47
C THR A 115 5.58 14.64 -4.84
N ALA A 116 4.47 15.17 -4.31
CA ALA A 116 3.39 14.37 -3.75
C ALA A 116 2.67 13.51 -4.80
N VAL A 117 2.46 14.02 -6.04
CA VAL A 117 1.89 13.23 -7.16
C VAL A 117 2.77 12.02 -7.45
N ARG A 118 4.10 12.21 -7.53
CA ARG A 118 5.06 11.12 -7.78
C ARG A 118 5.03 10.09 -6.64
N GLY A 119 5.00 10.55 -5.39
CA GLY A 119 4.87 9.66 -4.22
C GLY A 119 3.53 8.91 -4.20
N GLY A 120 2.44 9.56 -4.62
CA GLY A 120 1.12 8.96 -4.76
C GLY A 120 1.11 7.82 -5.79
N LEU A 121 1.78 8.00 -6.92
CA LEU A 121 1.92 6.95 -7.93
C LEU A 121 2.64 5.71 -7.40
N VAL A 122 3.70 5.90 -6.62
CA VAL A 122 4.43 4.79 -5.96
C VAL A 122 3.53 4.06 -4.95
N ARG A 123 2.74 4.80 -4.16
CA ARG A 123 1.79 4.19 -3.22
C ARG A 123 0.71 3.38 -3.93
N LEU A 124 0.16 3.90 -5.03
CA LEU A 124 -0.81 3.19 -5.85
C LEU A 124 -0.20 1.91 -6.45
N TYR A 125 1.02 1.99 -6.98
CA TYR A 125 1.74 0.80 -7.47
C TYR A 125 1.91 -0.26 -6.39
N LYS A 126 2.27 0.15 -5.16
CA LYS A 126 2.38 -0.76 -4.01
C LYS A 126 1.03 -1.38 -3.61
N ALA A 127 -0.05 -0.58 -3.56
CA ALA A 127 -1.39 -1.05 -3.18
C ALA A 127 -1.96 -2.07 -4.18
N LEU A 128 -1.64 -1.92 -5.47
CA LEU A 128 -2.00 -2.88 -6.53
C LEU A 128 -1.21 -4.19 -6.45
N GLY A 129 -0.34 -4.35 -5.45
CA GLY A 129 0.52 -5.52 -5.31
C GLY A 129 1.76 -5.43 -6.18
N GLY A 130 2.27 -4.24 -6.50
CA GLY A 130 3.60 -4.10 -7.12
C GLY A 130 4.72 -4.36 -6.10
N GLY A 131 5.77 -5.08 -6.51
CA GLY A 131 6.99 -5.29 -5.71
C GLY A 131 7.04 -6.57 -4.86
N TRP A 132 6.03 -7.45 -4.93
CA TRP A 132 6.04 -8.76 -4.26
C TRP A 132 7.09 -9.73 -4.83
N GLU A 133 7.36 -9.69 -6.13
CA GLU A 133 8.38 -10.52 -6.80
C GLU A 133 9.80 -10.23 -6.30
N ALA A 134 10.06 -8.98 -5.88
CA ALA A 134 11.36 -8.59 -5.33
C ALA A 134 11.57 -9.09 -3.88
N ALA A 135 10.48 -9.37 -3.15
CA ALA A 135 10.54 -9.93 -1.80
C ALA A 135 10.77 -11.46 -1.81
N ASP A 136 10.25 -12.15 -2.83
CA ASP A 136 10.48 -13.60 -3.04
C ASP A 136 11.91 -13.94 -3.48
N ALA A 137 12.67 -12.93 -3.95
CA ALA A 137 14.08 -13.08 -4.30
C ALA A 137 15.04 -13.10 -3.10
N ALA A 138 14.55 -12.88 -1.87
CA ALA A 138 15.35 -13.08 -0.66
C ALA A 138 15.49 -14.58 -0.35
N PRO A 139 16.71 -15.09 -0.10
CA PRO A 139 17.02 -16.52 -0.19
C PRO A 139 16.21 -17.34 0.81
N HIS A 140 15.41 -18.24 0.25
CA HIS A 140 14.97 -19.47 0.91
C HIS A 140 16.22 -20.16 1.45
N ASN A 141 16.40 -20.12 2.77
CA ASN A 141 17.41 -20.89 3.46
C ASN A 141 17.21 -22.35 3.06
N THR A 142 18.07 -22.84 2.18
CA THR A 142 18.25 -24.25 1.89
C THR A 142 18.77 -24.89 3.17
N LEU A 143 17.85 -25.18 4.10
CA LEU A 143 18.05 -26.23 5.07
C LEU A 143 18.23 -27.49 4.22
N THR A 144 19.48 -27.79 3.93
CA THR A 144 19.97 -29.08 3.49
C THR A 144 19.39 -30.11 4.46
N LYS A 145 18.23 -30.62 4.06
CA LYS A 145 17.81 -31.99 4.35
C LYS A 145 18.79 -32.91 3.63
N GLU A 146 19.93 -33.12 4.24
CA GLU A 146 20.64 -34.40 4.24
C GLU A 146 20.52 -34.83 5.71
N ALA A 147 19.63 -35.73 6.16
CA ALA A 147 19.35 -37.06 5.66
C ALA A 147 20.64 -37.79 5.27
N GLU A 148 21.46 -38.14 6.26
CA GLU A 148 21.75 -39.53 6.68
C GLU A 148 22.63 -39.58 7.93
#